data_AF-A0A9N9IA07-F1
#
_entry.id   AF-A0A9N9IA07-F1
#
_cell.length_a   1.000
_cell.length_b   1.000
_cell.length_c   1.000
_cell.angle_alpha   90.00
_cell.angle_beta   90.00
_cell.angle_gamma   90.00
#
_symmetry.space_group_name_H-M   'P 1'
#
loop_
_entity.id
_entity.type
_entity.pdbx_description
1 polymer ?
#
loop_
_entity_poly.entity_id
_entity_poly.type
_entity_poly.pdbx_seq_one_letter_code
_entity_poly.pdbx_strand_id
1 'polypeptide(L)' 'MQIYGLCFVIENEVKPIPLQHVVVKANIVDMITEVTINQTYKNVEKDTIEALY' A
#
# COMPACT_ATOMS: atom_id res chain seq x y z
N MET A 1 -15.20 -4.60 4.79
CA MET A 1 -13.72 -4.74 4.80
C MET A 1 -13.19 -3.62 3.92
N GLN A 2 -12.57 -2.58 4.49
CA GLN A 2 -12.03 -1.47 3.71
C GLN A 2 -10.69 -1.90 3.08
N ILE A 3 -10.50 -1.58 1.81
CA ILE A 3 -9.24 -1.82 1.09
C ILE A 3 -8.33 -0.64 1.40
N TYR A 4 -7.21 -0.92 2.06
CA TYR A 4 -6.14 0.04 2.32
C TYR A 4 -4.98 -0.26 1.39
N GLY A 5 -4.38 0.78 0.82
CA GLY A 5 -3.26 0.64 -0.10
C GLY A 5 -3.40 1.50 -1.35
N LEU A 6 -2.58 1.16 -2.36
CA LEU A 6 -2.52 1.90 -3.62
C LEU A 6 -3.51 1.30 -4.61
N CYS A 7 -4.33 2.15 -5.21
CA CYS A 7 -5.26 1.77 -6.27
C CYS A 7 -5.12 2.74 -7.45
N PHE A 8 -5.55 2.30 -8.62
CA PHE A 8 -5.73 3.15 -9.79
C PHE A 8 -7.19 3.09 -10.23
N VAL A 9 -7.69 4.18 -10.79
CA VAL A 9 -9.07 4.29 -11.24
C VAL A 9 -9.10 4.22 -12.76
N ILE A 10 -9.77 3.21 -13.31
CA ILE A 10 -10.05 3.09 -14.75
C ILE A 10 -11.55 3.03 -14.93
N GLU A 11 -12.13 3.94 -15.71
CA GLU A 11 -13.54 3.89 -16.11
C GLU A 11 -14.52 3.69 -14.93
N ASN A 12 -14.28 4.37 -13.80
CA ASN A 12 -14.99 4.26 -12.52
C ASN A 12 -14.81 2.93 -11.75
N GLU A 13 -13.96 2.02 -12.22
CA GLU A 13 -13.52 0.86 -11.44
C GLU A 13 -12.22 1.16 -10.68
N VAL A 14 -12.22 0.84 -9.39
CA VAL A 14 -11.03 0.89 -8.54
C VAL A 14 -10.30 -0.45 -8.66
N LYS A 15 -9.09 -0.43 -9.21
CA LYS A 15 -8.24 -1.61 -9.30
C LYS A 15 -7.06 -1.51 -8.33
N PRO A 16 -6.82 -2.54 -7.49
CA PRO A 16 -5.70 -2.52 -6.57
C PRO A 16 -4.38 -2.66 -7.32
N ILE A 17 -3.36 -1.92 -6.90
CA ILE A 17 -2.01 -2.04 -7.45
C ILE A 17 -1.27 -3.14 -6.68
N PRO A 18 -0.76 -4.18 -7.35
CA PRO A 18 0.02 -5.21 -6.70
C PRO A 18 1.33 -4.61 -6.16
N LEU A 19 1.46 -4.63 -4.84
CA LEU A 19 2.65 -4.14 -4.15
C LEU A 19 3.82 -5.10 -4.39
N GLN A 20 5.03 -4.54 -4.54
CA GLN A 20 6.27 -5.30 -4.69
C GLN A 20 7.20 -5.01 -3.51
N HIS A 21 8.02 -5.99 -3.15
CA HIS A 21 9.01 -5.85 -2.07
C HIS A 21 8.40 -5.29 -0.77
N VAL A 22 7.27 -5.84 -0.34
CA VAL A 22 6.62 -5.46 0.92
C VAL A 22 7.47 -5.98 2.08
N VAL A 23 7.99 -5.06 2.89
CA VAL A 23 8.78 -5.37 4.09
C VAL A 23 8.09 -4.73 5.28
N VAL A 24 7.66 -5.57 6.23
CA VAL A 24 7.12 -5.12 7.51
C VAL A 24 8.18 -5.36 8.58
N LYS A 25 8.54 -4.30 9.30
CA LYS A 25 9.41 -4.37 10.48
C LYS A 25 8.60 -3.95 11.69
N ALA A 26 8.55 -4.82 12.69
CA ALA A 26 7.93 -4.52 13.97
C ALA A 26 9.00 -4.59 15.06
N ASN A 27 9.20 -3.47 15.74
CA ASN A 27 10.07 -3.39 16.91
C ASN A 27 9.16 -3.34 18.14
N ILE A 28 9.29 -4.32 19.04
CA ILE A 28 8.52 -4.38 20.29
C ILE A 28 9.45 -4.05 21.44
N VAL A 29 9.14 -2.99 22.19
CA VAL A 29 9.87 -2.56 23.39
C VAL A 29 8.86 -2.26 24.48
N ASP A 30 8.97 -2.92 25.64
CA ASP A 30 8.12 -2.69 26.82
C ASP A 30 6.62 -2.59 26.51
N MET A 31 6.11 -3.55 25.73
CA MET A 31 4.71 -3.64 25.29
C MET A 31 4.25 -2.56 24.29
N ILE A 32 5.14 -1.68 23.83
CA ILE A 32 4.90 -0.73 22.74
C ILE A 32 5.47 -1.33 21.46
N THR A 33 4.70 -1.29 20.37
CA THR A 33 5.15 -1.74 19.04
C THR A 33 5.30 -0.56 18.10
N GLU A 34 6.50 -0.35 17.59
CA GLU A 34 6.75 0.49 16.43
C GLU A 34 6.70 -0.39 15.18
N VAL A 35 5.79 -0.07 14.25
CA VAL A 35 5.65 -0.80 12.98
C VAL A 35 6.07 0.11 11.84
N THR A 36 7.15 -0.26 11.16
CA THR A 36 7.57 0.36 9.90
C THR A 36 7.17 -0.54 8.74
N ILE A 37 6.35 -0.01 7.85
CA ILE A 37 5.91 -0.70 6.64
C ILE A 37 6.56 -0.02 5.44
N ASN A 38 7.45 -0.75 4.75
CA ASN A 38 8.06 -0.30 3.50
C ASN A 38 7.47 -1.09 2.33
N GLN A 39 7.03 -0.39 1.30
CA GLN A 39 6.42 -0.98 0.12
C GLN A 39 6.95 -0.27 -1.10
N THR A 40 7.27 -1.03 -2.15
CA THR A 40 7.66 -0.46 -3.44
C THR A 40 6.56 -0.71 -4.44
N TYR A 41 6.19 0.31 -5.19
CA TYR A 41 5.33 0.14 -6.36
C TYR A 41 6.09 0.64 -7.59
N LYS A 42 5.81 0.00 -8.72
CA LYS A 42 6.26 0.49 -10.02
C LYS A 42 5.03 1.04 -10.72
N ASN A 43 5.04 2.34 -11.04
CA ASN A 43 3.99 2.90 -11.87
C ASN A 43 4.19 2.40 -13.31
N VAL A 44 3.52 1.29 -13.64
CA VAL A 44 3.44 0.74 -15.00
C VAL A 44 2.18 1.19 -15.72
N GLU A 45 1.21 1.73 -14.97
CA GLU A 45 -0.05 2.23 -15.50
C GLU A 45 0.12 3.68 -15.99
N LYS A 46 -0.70 4.08 -16.97
CA LYS A 46 -0.70 5.48 -17.46
C LYS A 46 -1.59 6.39 -16.64
N ASP A 47 -2.43 5.80 -15.79
CA ASP A 47 -3.51 6.46 -15.07
C ASP A 47 -3.07 6.93 -13.68
N THR A 48 -3.89 7.81 -13.09
CA THR A 48 -3.64 8.38 -11.75
C THR A 48 -3.70 7.30 -10.68
N ILE A 49 -2.68 7.27 -9.82
CA ILE A 49 -2.62 6.40 -8.64
C ILE A 49 -3.14 7.18 -7.43
N GLU A 50 -4.03 6.55 -6.67
CA GLU A 50 -4.55 7.05 -5.41
C GLU A 50 -4.12 6.14 -4.25
N ALA A 51 -3.85 6.75 -3.09
CA ALA A 51 -3.51 6.05 -1.88
C ALA A 51 -4.65 6.15 -0.88
N LEU A 52 -5.17 5.00 -0.45
CA LEU A 52 -6.26 4.88 0.51
C LEU A 52 -5.67 4.42 1.86
N TYR A 53 -5.78 5.29 2.88
CA TYR A 53 -5.29 5.08 4.24
C TYR A 53 -6.42 5.25 5.27
#